data_AF-A0A935T632-F1
#
_entry.id   AF-A0A935T632-F1
#
_cell.length_a   1.000
_cell.length_b   1.000
_cell.length_c   1.000
_cell.angle_alpha   90.00
_cell.angle_beta   90.00
_cell.angle_gamma   90.00
#
_symmetry.space_group_name_H-M   'P 1'
#
loop_
_entity.id
_entity.type
_entity.pdbx_description
1 polymer ?
#
loop_
_entity_poly.entity_id
_entity_poly.type
_entity_poly.pdbx_seq_one_letter_code
_entity_poly.pdbx_strand_id
1 'polypeptide(L)'
;MRWLDGAFFLLFLLAVAVQYNDPDPLVWITGYGIAAGLSLAACFGLFPVLPNLLAGFGFSLWFLSFATTLPGAPVEAFTSFKMTAASHEEPREAIGLLLAAVSTFGLAIRGHLRVRDVAKRRGPSTS
;
A
#
# COMPACT_ATOMS: atom_id res chain seq x y z
N MET A 1 -10.89 11.09 1.26
CA MET A 1 -12.22 10.87 1.85
C MET A 1 -12.12 9.63 2.72
N ARG A 2 -12.66 9.63 3.95
CA ARG A 2 -12.41 8.55 4.93
C ARG A 2 -12.84 7.15 4.48
N TRP A 3 -13.87 7.06 3.63
CA TRP A 3 -14.35 5.79 3.10
C TRP A 3 -13.35 5.09 2.17
N LEU A 4 -12.58 5.85 1.38
CA LEU A 4 -11.49 5.30 0.56
C LEU A 4 -10.40 4.71 1.45
N ASP A 5 -10.01 5.44 2.50
CA ASP A 5 -9.00 4.99 3.46
C ASP A 5 -9.43 3.67 4.13
N GLY A 6 -10.73 3.56 4.47
CA GLY A 6 -11.32 2.33 5.01
C GLY A 6 -11.36 1.17 4.00
N ALA A 7 -11.66 1.45 2.74
CA ALA A 7 -11.63 0.44 1.68
C ALA A 7 -10.21 -0.11 1.47
N PHE A 8 -9.19 0.77 1.43
CA PHE A 8 -7.79 0.34 1.34
C PHE A 8 -7.33 -0.42 2.60
N PHE A 9 -7.77 -0.02 3.80
CA PHE A 9 -7.52 -0.79 5.01
C PHE A 9 -8.07 -2.22 4.91
N LEU A 10 -9.34 -2.38 4.53
CA LEU A 10 -9.96 -3.70 4.37
C LEU A 10 -9.29 -4.52 3.26
N LEU A 11 -8.91 -3.88 2.15
CA LEU A 11 -8.20 -4.52 1.06
C LEU A 11 -6.84 -5.09 1.51
N PHE A 12 -6.02 -4.29 2.20
CA PHE A 12 -4.72 -4.76 2.68
C PHE A 12 -4.85 -5.74 3.84
N LEU A 13 -5.89 -5.62 4.68
CA LEU A 13 -6.19 -6.61 5.71
C LEU A 13 -6.59 -7.96 5.09
N LEU A 14 -7.38 -7.95 4.01
CA LEU A 14 -7.67 -9.14 3.23
C LEU A 14 -6.39 -9.72 2.61
N ALA A 15 -5.51 -8.88 2.07
CA ALA A 15 -4.22 -9.31 1.55
C ALA A 15 -3.42 -10.04 2.65
N VAL A 16 -3.29 -9.48 3.86
CA VAL A 16 -2.66 -10.15 5.01
C VAL A 16 -3.28 -11.54 5.27
N ALA A 17 -4.61 -11.64 5.26
CA ALA A 17 -5.29 -12.91 5.52
C ALA A 17 -5.02 -13.97 4.44
N VAL A 18 -4.91 -13.57 3.17
CA VAL A 18 -4.60 -14.49 2.06
C VAL A 18 -3.17 -15.02 2.16
N GLN A 19 -2.23 -14.23 2.69
CA GLN A 19 -0.80 -14.59 2.73
C GLN A 19 -0.44 -15.69 3.72
N TYR A 20 -1.36 -16.14 4.58
CA TYR A 20 -1.15 -17.36 5.37
C TYR A 20 -1.03 -18.62 4.51
N ASN A 21 -1.43 -18.56 3.23
CA ASN A 21 -1.30 -19.67 2.29
C ASN A 21 0.03 -19.64 1.51
N ASP A 22 0.87 -18.62 1.70
CA ASP A 22 2.11 -18.41 0.96
C ASP A 22 3.29 -19.20 1.58
N PRO A 23 4.27 -19.68 0.78
CA PRO A 23 5.49 -20.29 1.30
C PRO A 23 6.34 -19.37 2.20
N ASP A 24 6.36 -18.04 1.99
CA ASP A 24 7.03 -17.07 2.86
C ASP A 24 6.03 -16.02 3.40
N PRO A 25 5.17 -16.40 4.36
CA PRO A 25 4.04 -15.58 4.76
C PRO A 25 4.47 -14.31 5.53
N LEU A 26 5.61 -14.35 6.22
CA LEU A 26 5.97 -13.29 7.18
C LEU A 26 6.31 -11.98 6.49
N VAL A 27 7.08 -12.01 5.42
CA VAL A 27 7.48 -10.79 4.70
C VAL A 27 6.26 -10.11 4.09
N TRP A 28 5.35 -10.90 3.50
CA TRP A 28 4.13 -10.40 2.88
C TRP A 28 3.12 -9.88 3.91
N ILE A 29 2.86 -10.64 4.98
CA ILE A 29 2.00 -10.22 6.09
C ILE A 29 2.52 -8.90 6.68
N THR A 30 3.83 -8.77 6.86
CA THR A 30 4.44 -7.54 7.38
C THR A 30 4.22 -6.37 6.42
N GLY A 31 4.49 -6.56 5.12
CA GLY A 31 4.31 -5.53 4.10
C GLY A 31 2.87 -5.04 4.02
N TYR A 32 1.92 -5.95 3.82
CA TYR A 32 0.50 -5.59 3.76
C TYR A 32 -0.03 -5.06 5.11
N GLY A 33 0.49 -5.56 6.23
CA GLY A 33 0.18 -5.05 7.57
C GLY A 33 0.58 -3.58 7.76
N ILE A 34 1.75 -3.18 7.24
CA ILE A 34 2.17 -1.76 7.23
C ILE A 34 1.20 -0.92 6.39
N ALA A 35 0.86 -1.36 5.18
CA ALA A 35 -0.09 -0.64 4.31
C ALA A 35 -1.48 -0.53 4.94
N ALA A 36 -1.96 -1.60 5.59
CA ALA A 36 -3.21 -1.61 6.35
C ALA A 36 -3.16 -0.63 7.52
N GLY A 37 -2.09 -0.66 8.33
CA GLY A 37 -1.92 0.25 9.47
C GLY A 37 -1.89 1.72 9.09
N LEU A 38 -1.20 2.08 8.00
CA LEU A 38 -1.17 3.45 7.48
C LEU A 38 -2.54 3.89 6.95
N SER A 39 -3.27 2.99 6.28
CA SER A 39 -4.63 3.25 5.81
C SER A 39 -5.62 3.41 6.98
N LEU A 40 -5.47 2.62 8.03
CA LEU A 40 -6.25 2.74 9.26
C LEU A 40 -5.98 4.06 9.98
N ALA A 41 -4.71 4.46 10.10
CA ALA A 41 -4.34 5.78 10.64
C ALA A 41 -5.02 6.92 9.86
N ALA A 42 -5.08 6.80 8.54
CA ALA A 42 -5.78 7.76 7.67
C ALA A 42 -7.30 7.80 7.92
N CYS A 43 -7.93 6.67 8.27
CA CYS A 43 -9.34 6.64 8.69
C CYS A 43 -9.58 7.54 9.92
N PHE A 44 -8.66 7.50 10.89
CA PHE A 44 -8.69 8.38 12.05
C PHE A 44 -8.27 9.82 11.77
N GLY A 45 -7.83 10.11 10.54
CA GLY A 45 -7.44 11.45 10.11
C GLY A 45 -5.96 11.76 10.30
N LEU A 46 -5.14 10.76 10.63
CA LEU A 46 -3.69 10.86 10.78
C LEU A 46 -3.01 10.56 9.45
N PHE A 47 -2.16 11.48 9.00
CA PHE A 47 -1.44 11.36 7.72
C PHE A 47 0.06 11.60 7.94
N PRO A 48 0.77 10.68 8.62
CA PRO A 48 2.19 10.86 8.91
C PRO A 48 2.99 10.81 7.60
N VAL A 49 3.52 11.95 7.17
CA VAL A 49 4.14 12.10 5.84
C VAL A 49 5.35 11.18 5.67
N LEU A 50 6.29 11.22 6.62
CA LEU A 50 7.54 10.45 6.52
C LEU A 50 7.31 8.93 6.49
N PRO A 51 6.52 8.32 7.40
CA PRO A 51 6.20 6.89 7.32
C PRO A 51 5.54 6.48 6.00
N ASN A 52 4.62 7.29 5.48
CA ASN A 52 3.97 7.01 4.20
C ASN A 52 4.94 7.10 3.02
N LEU A 53 5.88 8.05 3.02
CA LEU A 53 6.92 8.14 2.00
C LEU A 53 7.87 6.95 2.05
N LEU A 54 8.36 6.59 3.24
CA LEU A 54 9.26 5.45 3.41
C LEU A 54 8.60 4.15 2.96
N ALA A 55 7.34 3.94 3.32
CA ALA A 55 6.57 2.79 2.86
C ALA A 55 6.37 2.82 1.34
N GLY A 56 6.01 3.97 0.75
CA GLY A 56 5.85 4.12 -0.70
C GLY A 56 7.11 3.76 -1.48
N PHE A 57 8.28 4.26 -1.04
CA PHE A 57 9.57 3.90 -1.63
C PHE A 57 9.90 2.42 -1.41
N GLY A 58 9.73 1.90 -0.20
CA GLY A 58 9.98 0.50 0.12
C GLY A 58 9.17 -0.46 -0.77
N PHE A 59 7.86 -0.22 -0.90
CA PHE A 59 6.99 -1.01 -1.77
C PHE A 59 7.33 -0.84 -3.25
N SER A 60 7.76 0.35 -3.68
CA SER A 60 8.19 0.57 -5.06
C SER A 60 9.47 -0.18 -5.40
N LEU A 61 10.45 -0.18 -4.49
CA LEU A 61 11.70 -0.93 -4.67
C LEU A 61 11.43 -2.44 -4.68
N TRP A 62 10.56 -2.92 -3.79
CA TRP A 62 10.17 -4.32 -3.76
C TRP A 62 9.38 -4.71 -5.02
N PHE A 63 8.45 -3.85 -5.47
CA PHE A 63 7.73 -4.04 -6.73
C PHE A 63 8.68 -4.23 -7.92
N LEU A 64 9.75 -3.43 -8.01
CA LEU A 64 10.72 -3.54 -9.11
C LEU A 64 11.38 -4.92 -9.17
N SER A 65 11.53 -5.63 -8.04
CA SER A 65 12.04 -7.00 -8.02
C SER A 65 11.09 -8.00 -8.68
N PHE A 66 9.80 -7.68 -8.79
CA PHE A 66 8.77 -8.54 -9.38
C PHE A 66 8.18 -7.97 -10.67
N ALA A 67 8.52 -6.74 -11.06
CA ALA A 67 7.88 -6.04 -12.18
C ALA A 67 8.02 -6.79 -13.52
N THR A 68 9.11 -7.55 -13.70
CA THR A 68 9.36 -8.35 -14.90
C THR A 68 8.46 -9.58 -15.03
N THR A 69 7.71 -9.93 -13.99
CA THR A 69 6.75 -11.05 -13.99
C THR A 69 5.40 -10.66 -14.60
N LEU A 70 5.13 -9.36 -14.75
CA LEU A 70 3.87 -8.84 -15.29
C LEU A 70 3.72 -9.03 -16.81
N PRO A 71 4.75 -8.76 -17.66
CA PRO A 71 4.61 -8.95 -19.09
C PRO A 71 4.42 -10.43 -19.45
N GLY A 72 3.32 -10.74 -20.13
CA GLY A 72 3.00 -12.13 -20.51
C GLY A 72 2.39 -12.97 -19.39
N ALA A 73 2.06 -12.37 -18.24
CA ALA A 73 1.34 -13.06 -17.18
C ALA A 73 -0.02 -13.59 -17.69
N PRO A 74 -0.35 -14.87 -17.46
CA PRO A 74 -1.62 -15.44 -17.89
C PRO A 74 -2.79 -14.78 -17.13
N VAL A 75 -3.95 -14.65 -17.76
CA VAL A 75 -5.13 -14.01 -17.13
C VAL A 75 -5.59 -14.80 -15.89
N GLU A 76 -5.33 -16.10 -15.89
CA GLU A 76 -5.53 -17.04 -14.79
C GLU A 76 -4.71 -16.66 -13.54
N ALA A 77 -3.59 -15.93 -13.73
CA ALA A 77 -2.85 -15.30 -12.65
C ALA A 77 -3.67 -14.24 -11.90
N PHE A 78 -4.82 -13.80 -12.40
CA PHE A 78 -5.65 -12.80 -11.72
C PHE A 78 -7.08 -13.28 -11.44
N THR A 79 -7.51 -14.39 -12.04
CA THR A 79 -8.88 -14.91 -11.94
C THR A 79 -9.00 -16.22 -11.16
N SER A 80 -7.92 -17.00 -11.03
CA SER A 80 -7.97 -18.26 -10.28
C SER A 80 -7.80 -18.04 -8.77
N PHE A 81 -8.79 -18.43 -7.98
CA PHE A 81 -8.67 -18.53 -6.52
C PHE A 81 -7.79 -19.71 -6.06
N LYS A 82 -7.51 -20.68 -6.94
CA LYS A 82 -6.62 -21.80 -6.66
C LYS A 82 -5.18 -21.44 -7.05
N MET A 83 -4.31 -21.33 -6.07
CA MET A 83 -2.85 -21.33 -6.24
C MET A 83 -2.43 -22.75 -6.64
N THR A 84 -2.22 -22.98 -7.93
CA THR A 84 -1.75 -24.28 -8.45
C THR A 84 -0.38 -24.19 -9.13
N ALA A 85 0.19 -22.99 -9.27
CA ALA A 85 1.51 -22.79 -9.89
C ALA A 85 2.12 -21.43 -9.47
N ALA A 86 3.43 -21.41 -9.19
CA ALA A 86 4.22 -20.22 -8.84
C ALA A 86 4.12 -19.09 -9.89
N SER A 87 3.90 -19.45 -11.17
CA SER A 87 3.70 -18.49 -12.27
C SER A 87 2.44 -17.61 -12.13
N HIS A 88 1.54 -17.93 -11.21
CA HIS A 88 0.36 -17.11 -10.90
C HIS A 88 0.54 -16.21 -9.68
N GLU A 89 1.54 -16.45 -8.84
CA GLU A 89 1.70 -15.80 -7.53
C GLU A 89 2.48 -14.50 -7.68
N GLU A 90 3.63 -14.55 -8.34
CA GLU A 90 4.53 -13.40 -8.52
C GLU A 90 3.87 -12.19 -9.23
N PRO A 91 3.03 -12.35 -10.27
CA PRO A 91 2.33 -11.22 -10.89
C PRO A 91 1.28 -10.59 -9.96
N ARG A 92 0.64 -11.37 -9.09
CA ARG A 92 -0.35 -10.85 -8.11
C ARG A 92 0.35 -10.03 -7.05
N GLU A 93 1.46 -10.54 -6.55
CA GLU A 93 2.30 -9.87 -5.57
C GLU A 93 2.84 -8.55 -6.11
N ALA A 94 3.30 -8.53 -7.36
CA ALA A 94 3.70 -7.31 -8.04
C ALA A 94 2.56 -6.26 -8.04
N ILE A 95 1.34 -6.65 -8.41
CA ILE A 95 0.19 -5.72 -8.38
C ILE A 95 -0.12 -5.27 -6.95
N GLY A 96 -0.07 -6.18 -5.97
CA GLY A 96 -0.30 -5.86 -4.57
C GLY A 96 0.69 -4.84 -4.03
N LEU A 97 1.98 -4.99 -4.35
CA LEU A 97 3.04 -4.03 -4.01
C LEU A 97 2.84 -2.67 -4.70
N LEU A 98 2.46 -2.67 -5.97
CA LEU A 98 2.16 -1.44 -6.70
C LEU A 98 0.97 -0.69 -6.07
N LEU A 99 -0.10 -1.40 -5.71
CA LEU A 99 -1.25 -0.82 -5.02
C LEU A 99 -0.86 -0.27 -3.65
N ALA A 100 -0.04 -1.00 -2.88
CA ALA A 100 0.50 -0.55 -1.60
C ALA A 100 1.31 0.75 -1.77
N ALA A 101 2.23 0.80 -2.75
CA ALA A 101 3.03 1.97 -3.06
C ALA A 101 2.18 3.19 -3.44
N VAL A 102 1.24 3.03 -4.37
CA VAL A 102 0.35 4.12 -4.81
C VAL A 102 -0.49 4.64 -3.66
N SER A 103 -1.05 3.74 -2.84
CA SER A 103 -1.88 4.12 -1.70
C SER A 103 -1.10 4.95 -0.68
N THR A 104 0.11 4.52 -0.28
CA THR A 104 0.91 5.21 0.73
C THR A 104 1.49 6.52 0.20
N PHE A 105 1.90 6.60 -1.07
CA PHE A 105 2.24 7.90 -1.68
C PHE A 105 1.05 8.86 -1.70
N GLY A 106 -0.15 8.37 -2.03
CA GLY A 106 -1.38 9.17 -1.96
C GLY A 106 -1.65 9.72 -0.55
N LEU A 107 -1.41 8.90 0.48
CA LEU A 107 -1.51 9.32 1.89
C LEU A 107 -0.44 10.35 2.27
N ALA A 108 0.81 10.18 1.81
CA ALA A 108 1.89 11.14 2.04
C ALA A 108 1.57 12.52 1.43
N ILE A 109 1.10 12.55 0.18
CA ILE A 109 0.70 13.78 -0.50
C ILE A 109 -0.42 14.48 0.28
N ARG A 110 -1.46 13.73 0.68
CA ARG A 110 -2.57 14.28 1.50
C ARG A 110 -2.07 14.85 2.82
N GLY A 111 -1.15 14.17 3.51
CA GLY A 111 -0.54 14.67 4.73
C GLY A 111 0.23 15.97 4.52
N HIS A 112 1.04 16.04 3.46
CA HIS A 112 1.81 17.22 3.11
C HIS A 112 0.93 18.43 2.80
N LEU A 113 -0.15 18.23 2.02
CA LEU A 113 -1.12 19.29 1.72
C LEU A 113 -1.78 19.82 3.00
N ARG A 114 -2.14 18.94 3.94
CA ARG A 114 -2.73 19.36 5.23
C ARG A 114 -1.76 20.19 6.08
N VAL A 115 -0.50 19.78 6.19
CA VAL A 115 0.53 20.53 6.93
C VAL A 115 0.71 21.93 6.33
N ARG A 116 0.76 22.02 5.00
CA ARG A 116 0.86 23.30 4.28
C ARG A 116 -0.34 24.20 4.54
N ASP A 117 -1.55 23.66 4.51
CA ASP A 117 -2.77 24.45 4.77
C ASP A 117 -2.80 25.00 6.21
N VAL A 118 -2.36 24.20 7.19
CA VAL A 118 -2.26 24.65 8.59
C VAL A 118 -1.21 25.76 8.73
N ALA A 119 -0.04 25.62 8.08
CA ALA A 119 0.99 26.65 8.10
C ALA A 119 0.51 27.96 7.46
N LYS A 120 -0.20 27.89 6.33
CA LYS A 120 -0.78 29.06 5.65
C LYS A 120 -1.82 29.78 6.52
N ARG A 121 -2.65 29.04 7.26
CA ARG A 121 -3.66 29.60 8.18
C ARG A 121 -3.06 30.29 9.40
N ARG A 122 -1.85 29.90 9.84
CA ARG A 122 -1.22 30.49 11.01
C ARG A 122 -0.59 31.87 10.76
N GLY A 123 -0.35 32.25 9.50
CA GLY A 123 0.20 33.55 9.10
C GLY A 123 1.58 33.86 9.72
N PRO A 124 2.31 34.89 9.25
CA PRO A 124 3.42 35.42 10.02
C PRO A 124 2.85 36.01 11.30
N SER A 125 3.25 35.49 12.46
CA SER A 125 2.99 36.15 13.74
C SER A 125 3.71 37.49 13.70
N THR A 126 2.97 38.57 13.50
CA THR A 126 3.49 39.92 13.70
C THR A 126 3.74 40.09 15.20
N SER A 127 4.97 39.79 15.62
CA SER A 127 5.54 40.14 16.92
C SER A 127 6.41 41.38 16.76
#